data_AF-A0A4Q3VUW1-F1
#
_entry.id   AF-A0A4Q3VUW1-F1
#
_cell.length_a   1.000
_cell.length_b   1.000
_cell.length_c   1.000
_cell.angle_alpha   90.00
_cell.angle_beta   90.00
_cell.angle_gamma   90.00
#
_symmetry.space_group_name_H-M   'P 1'
#
loop_
_entity.id
_entity.type
_entity.pdbx_description
1 polymer ?
#
loop_
_entity_poly.entity_id
_entity_poly.type
_entity_poly.pdbx_seq_one_letter_code
_entity_poly.pdbx_strand_id
1 'polypeptide(L)' 'MEKTITLRRDQEHLLGNVVVLGKKFLGQCNMVSNRDCIMIHWKFKSPEYLRLFLKKIPPAISLN' A
#
# COMPACT_ATOMS: atom_id res chain seq x y z
N MET A 1 -8.37 10.64 3.73
CA MET A 1 -8.17 9.86 2.50
C MET A 1 -7.40 8.62 2.84
N GLU A 2 -8.02 7.47 2.66
CA GLU A 2 -7.50 6.19 3.14
C GLU A 2 -7.53 5.17 2.00
N LYS A 3 -6.56 4.24 1.99
CA LYS A 3 -6.56 3.13 1.04
C LYS A 3 -5.93 1.89 1.67
N THR A 4 -6.56 0.75 1.45
CA THR A 4 -6.01 -0.54 1.85
C THR A 4 -5.39 -1.21 0.64
N ILE A 5 -4.18 -1.73 0.85
CA ILE A 5 -3.49 -2.57 -0.12
C ILE A 5 -3.45 -3.97 0.44
N THR A 6 -3.82 -4.94 -0.39
CA THR A 6 -3.69 -6.36 -0.04
C THR A 6 -2.66 -6.97 -0.96
N LEU A 7 -1.55 -7.42 -0.38
CA LEU A 7 -0.53 -8.23 -1.04
C LEU A 7 -0.77 -9.68 -0.68
N ARG A 8 -0.93 -10.55 -1.66
CA ARG A 8 -0.86 -11.99 -1.41
C ARG A 8 0.57 -12.39 -1.02
N ARG A 9 0.74 -13.54 -0.37
CA ARG A 9 2.08 -14.00 0.05
C ARG A 9 3.07 -14.22 -1.08
N ASP A 10 2.61 -14.67 -2.25
CA ASP A 10 3.43 -14.75 -3.47
C ASP A 10 3.92 -13.37 -3.97
N GLN A 11 3.29 -12.29 -3.51
CA GLN A 11 3.63 -10.90 -3.82
C GLN A 11 4.39 -10.20 -2.69
N GLU A 12 4.83 -10.92 -1.65
CA GLU A 12 5.54 -10.33 -0.50
C GLU A 12 6.82 -9.58 -0.91
N HIS A 13 7.46 -10.00 -2.01
CA HIS A 13 8.60 -9.29 -2.59
C HIS A 13 8.29 -7.84 -3.01
N LEU A 14 7.02 -7.47 -3.23
CA LEU A 14 6.58 -6.11 -3.56
C LEU A 14 6.37 -5.24 -2.31
N LEU A 15 6.37 -5.82 -1.10
CA LEU A 15 6.08 -5.13 0.15
C LEU A 15 6.99 -3.92 0.37
N GLY A 16 8.30 -4.11 0.17
CA GLY A 16 9.29 -3.05 0.34
C GLY A 16 9.00 -1.84 -0.55
N ASN A 17 8.65 -2.10 -1.82
CA ASN A 17 8.30 -1.03 -2.77
C ASN A 17 7.05 -0.28 -2.33
N VAL A 18 6.00 -0.99 -1.91
CA VAL A 18 4.74 -0.38 -1.45
C VAL A 18 4.97 0.49 -0.21
N VAL A 19 5.75 0.00 0.77
CA VAL A 19 6.02 0.74 2.01
C VAL A 19 6.89 1.97 1.76
N VAL A 20 7.93 1.85 0.94
CA VAL A 20 8.80 2.98 0.57
C VAL A 20 8.01 4.05 -0.18
N LEU A 21 7.15 3.64 -1.12
CA LEU A 21 6.27 4.57 -1.83
C LEU A 21 5.31 5.28 -0.87
N GLY A 22 4.63 4.54 0.02
CA GLY A 22 3.68 5.14 0.97
C GLY A 22 4.34 6.10 1.97
N LYS A 23 5.54 5.78 2.48
CA LYS A 23 6.31 6.66 3.38
C LYS A 23 6.77 7.95 2.69
N LYS A 24 7.19 7.89 1.42
CA LYS A 24 7.58 9.09 0.64
C LYS A 24 6.44 10.10 0.52
N PHE A 25 5.19 9.64 0.57
CA PHE A 25 4.00 10.48 0.51
C PHE A 25 3.43 10.87 1.89
N LEU A 26 4.25 10.73 2.95
CA LEU A 26 3.98 11.14 4.34
C LEU A 26 2.71 10.53 4.96
N GLY A 27 2.35 9.31 4.59
CA GLY A 27 1.22 8.60 5.20
C GLY A 27 1.58 7.91 6.51
N GLN A 28 0.62 7.83 7.43
CA GLN A 28 0.65 6.82 8.49
C GLN A 28 0.14 5.51 7.90
N CYS A 29 0.74 4.38 8.28
CA CYS A 29 0.24 3.07 7.89
C CYS A 29 0.10 2.13 9.07
N ASN A 30 -0.96 1.33 9.03
CA ASN A 30 -1.11 0.15 9.86
C ASN A 30 -0.97 -1.08 8.97
N MET A 31 -0.16 -2.04 9.40
CA MET A 31 0.07 -3.29 8.67
C MET A 31 -0.49 -4.44 9.49
N VAL A 32 -1.26 -5.30 8.82
CA VAL A 32 -1.74 -6.57 9.37
C VAL A 32 -1.26 -7.68 8.44
N SER A 33 -0.71 -8.74 9.02
CA SER A 33 -0.12 -9.85 8.28
C SER A 33 -0.72 -11.16 8.77
N ASN A 34 -1.22 -12.01 7.86
CA ASN A 34 -1.74 -13.34 8.16
C ASN A 34 -1.15 -14.37 7.18
N ARG A 35 -1.54 -15.65 7.27
CA ARG A 35 -0.95 -16.70 6.41
C ARG A 35 -1.19 -16.49 4.91
N ASP A 36 -2.24 -15.78 4.52
CA ASP A 36 -2.68 -15.67 3.13
C ASP A 36 -2.23 -14.35 2.48
N CYS A 37 -2.18 -13.28 3.26
CA CYS A 37 -1.89 -11.94 2.76
C CYS A 37 -1.26 -11.00 3.80
N ILE A 38 -0.77 -9.89 3.28
CA ILE A 38 -0.33 -8.72 4.02
C ILE A 38 -1.24 -7.57 3.60
N MET A 39 -1.98 -7.03 4.57
CA MET A 39 -2.83 -5.87 4.39
C MET A 39 -2.13 -4.64 4.94
N ILE A 40 -2.11 -3.57 4.15
CA ILE A 40 -1.50 -2.30 4.54
C ILE A 40 -2.54 -1.22 4.35
N HIS A 41 -2.99 -0.67 5.48
CA HIS A 41 -3.92 0.44 5.49
C HIS A 41 -3.14 1.76 5.56
N TRP A 42 -3.27 2.60 4.54
CA TRP A 42 -2.60 3.89 4.45
C TRP A 42 -3.58 5.02 4.68
N LYS A 43 -3.19 5.97 5.53
CA LYS A 43 -3.86 7.26 5.69
C LYS A 43 -2.98 8.36 5.08
N PHE A 44 -3.45 8.95 3.99
CA PHE A 44 -2.74 10.00 3.26
C PHE A 44 -3.10 11.39 3.78
N LYS A 45 -2.12 12.29 3.80
CA LYS A 45 -2.30 13.69 4.20
C LYS A 45 -3.13 14.51 3.20
N SER A 46 -3.15 14.11 1.92
CA SER A 46 -3.83 14.85 0.85
C SER A 46 -4.28 13.92 -0.29
N PRO A 47 -5.35 14.26 -1.03
CA PRO A 47 -5.82 13.48 -2.18
C PRO A 47 -4.83 13.29 -3.32
N GLU A 48 -3.98 14.28 -3.57
CA GLU A 48 -2.97 14.26 -4.62
C GLU A 48 -1.96 13.13 -4.36
N TYR A 49 -1.63 12.89 -3.09
CA TYR A 49 -0.73 11.82 -2.69
C TYR A 49 -1.33 10.44 -2.90
N LEU A 50 -2.62 10.25 -2.59
CA LEU A 50 -3.31 9.01 -2.91
C LEU A 50 -3.28 8.76 -4.43
N ARG A 51 -3.57 9.80 -5.24
CA ARG A 51 -3.55 9.69 -6.70
C ARG A 51 -2.16 9.34 -7.24
N LEU A 52 -1.10 9.96 -6.73
CA LEU A 52 0.29 9.66 -7.12
C LEU A 52 0.70 8.26 -6.70
N PHE A 53 0.29 7.82 -5.52
CA PHE A 53 0.55 6.49 -5.00
C PHE A 53 -0.11 5.42 -5.87
N LEU A 54 -1.40 5.56 -6.19
CA LEU A 54 -2.13 4.64 -7.06
C LEU A 54 -1.53 4.55 -8.48
N LYS A 55 -0.98 5.64 -9.01
CA LYS A 55 -0.27 5.62 -10.30
C LYS A 55 1.05 4.84 -10.28
N LYS A 56 1.69 4.69 -9.11
CA LYS A 56 3.00 4.06 -8.95
C LYS A 56 2.93 2.62 -8.43
N ILE A 57 1.77 2.19 -7.96
CA ILE A 57 1.56 0.82 -7.51
C ILE A 57 1.53 -0.12 -8.72
N PRO A 58 2.27 -1.24 -8.69
CA PRO A 58 2.15 -2.29 -9.68
C PRO A 58 0.68 -2.74 -9.86
N PRO A 59 0.16 -2.84 -11.09
CA PRO A 59 -1.23 -3.23 -11.34
C PRO A 59 -1.58 -4.66 -10.88
N ALA A 60 -0.57 -5.49 -10.62
CA ALA A 60 -0.74 -6.84 -10.08
C ALA A 60 -1.25 -6.86 -8.62
N ILE A 61 -1.23 -5.73 -7.92
CA ILE A 61 -1.60 -5.65 -6.51
C ILE A 61 -3.09 -5.35 -6.36
N SER A 62 -3.79 -6.14 -5.54
CA SER A 62 -5.20 -5.93 -5.25
C SER A 62 -5.41 -4.68 -4.38
N LEU A 63 -6.30 -3.79 -4.85
CA LEU A 63 -6.61 -2.50 -4.24
C LEU A 63 -8.04 -2.51 -3.70
N ASN A 64 -8.24 -3.01 -2.48
CA ASN A 64 -9.55 -2.97 -1.83
C ASN A 64 -9.86 -1.59 -1.23
#